data_AF-A0A8T7DZV8-F1
#
_entry.id   AF-A0A8T7DZV8-F1
#
_cell.length_a   1.000
_cell.length_b   1.000
_cell.length_c   1.000
_cell.angle_alpha   90.00
_cell.angle_beta   90.00
_cell.angle_gamma   90.00
#
_symmetry.space_group_name_H-M   'P 1'
#
loop_
_entity.id
_entity.type
_entity.pdbx_description
1 polymer ?
#
loop_
_entity_poly.entity_id
_entity_poly.type
_entity_poly.pdbx_seq_one_letter_code
_entity_poly.pdbx_strand_id
1 'polypeptide(L)'
;AQAEAVAAIASGAAGGPMVAFGALVSEFRGVERAPISFEVDDLERRVSVPGLLDQTVSGVPSVVAEGSCIAVDNTFHPANARLNLATAARNVMKVFGIEWHDYSGSNNGHFAPFHWRS
;
A
#
# COMPACT_ATOMS: atom_id res chain seq x y z
N ALA A 1 3.91 22.82 -0.39
CA ALA A 1 5.08 22.00 -0.77
C ALA A 1 4.82 20.50 -0.66
N GLN A 2 5.06 19.82 0.48
CA GLN A 2 5.01 18.34 0.54
C GLN A 2 3.64 17.76 0.13
N ALA A 3 2.56 18.25 0.73
CA ALA A 3 1.23 17.72 0.44
C ALA A 3 0.76 17.98 -0.99
N GLU A 4 1.17 19.09 -1.62
CA GLU A 4 0.90 19.35 -3.03
C GLU A 4 1.67 18.38 -3.92
N ALA A 5 2.92 18.06 -3.59
CA ALA A 5 3.71 17.06 -4.30
C ALA A 5 3.08 15.66 -4.20
N VAL A 6 2.64 15.27 -3.00
CA VAL A 6 1.92 13.99 -2.79
C VAL A 6 0.61 13.97 -3.57
N ALA A 7 -0.15 15.07 -3.57
CA ALA A 7 -1.38 15.18 -4.35
C ALA A 7 -1.12 15.09 -5.86
N ALA A 8 -0.07 15.73 -6.36
CA ALA A 8 0.33 15.66 -7.76
C ALA A 8 0.74 14.24 -8.18
N ILE A 9 1.42 13.51 -7.30
CA ILE A 9 1.76 12.10 -7.49
C ILE A 9 0.49 11.23 -7.53
N ALA A 10 -0.37 11.34 -6.52
CA ALA A 10 -1.56 10.49 -6.38
C ALA A 10 -2.60 10.73 -7.48
N SER A 11 -2.71 11.96 -7.99
CA SER A 11 -3.58 12.33 -9.11
C SER A 11 -2.98 12.00 -10.49
N GLY A 12 -1.69 11.68 -10.58
CA GLY A 12 -0.97 11.51 -11.84
C GLY A 12 -0.56 12.83 -12.52
N ALA A 13 -0.85 14.00 -11.94
CA ALA A 13 -0.40 15.29 -12.47
C ALA A 13 1.14 15.43 -12.50
N ALA A 14 1.85 14.67 -11.65
CA ALA A 14 3.31 14.56 -11.66
C ALA A 14 3.85 13.52 -12.68
N GLY A 15 3.00 12.88 -13.48
CA GLY A 15 3.38 11.78 -14.36
C GLY A 15 3.36 10.41 -13.67
N GLY A 16 4.10 9.45 -14.23
CA GLY A 16 4.27 8.11 -13.66
C GLY A 16 3.08 7.16 -13.85
N PRO A 17 3.08 6.01 -13.14
CA PRO A 17 2.07 4.96 -13.33
C PRO A 17 0.63 5.42 -13.14
N MET A 18 0.40 6.44 -12.30
CA MET A 18 -0.94 6.98 -12.05
C MET A 18 -1.57 7.62 -13.29
N VAL A 19 -0.77 8.08 -14.27
CA VAL A 19 -1.28 8.58 -15.56
C VAL A 19 -2.03 7.49 -16.31
N ALA A 20 -1.55 6.25 -16.27
CA ALA A 20 -2.18 5.12 -16.95
C ALA A 20 -3.59 4.82 -16.40
N PHE A 21 -3.85 5.20 -15.15
CA PHE A 21 -5.16 5.05 -14.51
C PHE A 21 -6.08 6.26 -14.68
N GLY A 22 -5.59 7.36 -15.26
CA GLY A 22 -6.36 8.61 -15.38
C GLY A 22 -7.70 8.44 -16.13
N ALA A 23 -7.74 7.59 -17.15
CA ALA A 23 -8.98 7.29 -17.89
C ALA A 23 -10.02 6.49 -17.06
N LEU A 24 -9.62 5.84 -15.97
CA LEU A 24 -10.50 5.09 -15.08
C LEU A 24 -11.06 5.95 -13.93
N VAL A 25 -10.54 7.17 -13.76
CA VAL A 25 -10.98 8.10 -12.71
C VAL A 25 -11.93 9.11 -13.33
N SER A 26 -13.24 8.95 -13.08
CA SER A 26 -14.25 9.90 -13.56
C SER A 26 -14.24 11.22 -12.77
N GLU A 27 -13.99 11.15 -11.46
CA GLU A 27 -14.02 12.31 -10.57
C GLU A 27 -12.99 12.17 -9.44
N PHE A 28 -12.08 13.14 -9.34
CA PHE A 28 -11.14 13.25 -8.23
C PHE A 28 -11.75 14.12 -7.13
N ARG A 29 -12.09 13.50 -5.99
CA ARG A 29 -12.79 14.17 -4.86
C ARG A 29 -11.89 15.05 -3.98
N GLY A 30 -10.60 15.14 -4.28
CA GLY A 30 -9.62 15.90 -3.50
C GLY A 30 -8.73 15.03 -2.63
N VAL A 31 -8.01 15.67 -1.71
CA VAL A 31 -7.07 15.02 -0.78
C VAL A 31 -7.42 15.44 0.64
N GLU A 32 -7.65 14.46 1.51
CA GLU A 32 -7.79 14.66 2.94
C GLU A 32 -6.44 14.41 3.63
N ARG A 33 -6.17 15.16 4.71
CA ARG A 33 -4.98 14.95 5.55
C ARG A 33 -5.40 14.41 6.90
N ALA A 34 -4.75 13.35 7.32
CA ALA A 34 -4.93 12.74 8.62
C ALA A 34 -3.56 12.29 9.17
N PRO A 35 -3.41 12.17 10.50
CA PRO A 35 -2.24 11.53 11.08
C PRO A 35 -2.17 10.06 10.63
N ILE A 36 -0.99 9.64 10.15
CA ILE A 36 -0.71 8.28 9.74
C ILE A 36 0.37 7.71 10.66
N SER A 37 0.09 6.58 11.31
CA SER A 37 1.15 5.76 11.91
C SER A 37 1.59 4.70 10.91
N PHE A 38 2.90 4.52 10.75
CA PHE A 38 3.48 3.44 9.98
C PHE A 38 4.57 2.78 10.81
N GLU A 39 4.43 1.48 11.02
CA GLU A 39 5.30 0.68 11.87
C GLU A 39 5.87 -0.50 11.07
N VAL A 40 7.13 -0.79 11.39
CA VAL A 40 7.95 -1.84 10.78
C VAL A 40 8.50 -2.64 11.96
N ASP A 41 8.05 -3.88 12.09
CA ASP A 41 8.58 -4.82 13.06
C ASP A 41 8.97 -6.11 12.33
N ASP A 42 10.27 -6.32 12.13
CA ASP A 42 10.81 -7.42 11.31
C ASP A 42 10.14 -7.53 9.92
N LEU A 43 9.37 -8.59 9.68
CA LEU A 43 8.62 -8.85 8.45
C LEU A 43 7.16 -8.34 8.49
N GLU A 44 6.73 -7.75 9.59
CA GLU A 44 5.41 -7.15 9.75
C GLU A 44 5.42 -5.68 9.34
N ARG A 45 4.38 -5.27 8.61
CA ARG A 45 4.11 -3.88 8.26
C ARG A 45 2.74 -3.50 8.74
N ARG A 46 2.66 -2.41 9.49
CA ARG A 46 1.40 -1.86 9.98
C ARG A 46 1.24 -0.41 9.55
N VAL A 47 0.04 -0.07 9.09
CA VAL A 47 -0.36 1.30 8.80
C VAL A 47 -1.70 1.58 9.47
N SER A 48 -1.84 2.73 10.10
CA SER A 48 -3.12 3.15 10.66
C SER A 48 -3.38 4.64 10.48
N VAL A 49 -4.65 4.97 10.31
CA VAL A 49 -5.20 6.31 10.27
C VAL A 49 -6.42 6.30 11.19
N PRO A 50 -6.39 7.00 12.35
CA PRO A 50 -7.45 6.91 13.34
C PRO A 50 -8.85 7.13 12.76
N GLY A 51 -9.73 6.14 12.95
CA GLY A 51 -11.12 6.18 12.47
C GLY A 51 -11.32 5.84 10.99
N LEU A 52 -10.25 5.72 10.19
CA LEU A 52 -10.34 5.51 8.74
C LEU A 52 -9.69 4.21 8.27
N LEU A 53 -8.52 3.84 8.80
CA LEU A 53 -7.75 2.71 8.30
C LEU A 53 -6.92 2.06 9.41
N ASP A 54 -6.86 0.74 9.44
CA ASP A 54 -5.94 -0.03 10.31
C ASP A 54 -5.62 -1.34 9.59
N GLN A 55 -4.44 -1.43 9.00
CA GLN A 55 -4.00 -2.55 8.19
C GLN A 55 -2.67 -3.10 8.69
N THR A 56 -2.60 -4.42 8.79
CA THR A 56 -1.39 -5.15 9.15
C THR A 56 -1.18 -6.29 8.16
N VAL A 57 0.04 -6.40 7.62
CA VAL A 57 0.48 -7.55 6.82
C VAL A 57 1.71 -8.18 7.44
N SER A 58 1.73 -9.51 7.51
CA SER A 58 2.87 -10.28 8.01
C SER A 58 3.54 -10.99 6.84
N GLY A 59 4.80 -10.66 6.58
CA GLY A 59 5.56 -11.23 5.47
C GLY A 59 5.73 -12.75 5.59
N VAL A 60 5.65 -13.46 4.46
CA VAL A 60 5.91 -14.91 4.41
C VAL A 60 7.42 -15.12 4.43
N PRO A 61 8.01 -15.70 5.50
CA PRO A 61 9.46 -15.82 5.62
C PRO A 61 10.04 -16.79 4.60
N SER A 62 11.23 -16.47 4.09
CA SER A 62 12.02 -17.37 3.26
C SER A 62 12.78 -18.37 4.12
N VAL A 63 12.71 -19.65 3.77
CA VAL A 63 13.47 -20.72 4.46
C VAL A 63 14.92 -20.84 3.99
N VAL A 64 15.29 -20.14 2.91
CA VAL A 64 16.65 -20.16 2.33
C VAL A 64 17.36 -18.81 2.41
N ALA A 65 16.70 -17.77 2.91
CA ALA A 65 17.25 -16.43 3.07
C ALA A 65 16.71 -15.83 4.38
N GLU A 66 17.49 -15.97 5.45
CA GLU A 66 17.13 -15.47 6.78
C GLU A 66 16.81 -13.97 6.77
N GLY A 67 15.78 -13.57 7.52
CA GLY A 67 15.32 -12.17 7.60
C GLY A 67 14.67 -11.63 6.32
N SER A 68 14.41 -12.48 5.31
CA SER A 68 13.78 -12.07 4.05
C SER A 68 12.41 -12.72 3.86
N CYS A 69 11.53 -12.05 3.11
CA CYS A 69 10.30 -12.67 2.64
C CYS A 69 10.51 -13.47 1.35
N ILE A 70 9.65 -14.45 1.10
CA ILE A 70 9.39 -14.93 -0.26
C ILE A 70 8.86 -13.75 -1.08
N ALA A 71 9.34 -13.59 -2.30
CA ALA A 71 8.97 -12.47 -3.15
C ALA A 71 8.71 -12.90 -4.60
N VAL A 72 7.91 -12.11 -5.30
CA VAL A 72 7.62 -12.25 -6.73
C VAL A 72 8.26 -11.08 -7.47
N ASP A 73 9.09 -11.37 -8.46
CA ASP A 73 9.67 -10.39 -9.38
C ASP A 73 8.83 -10.21 -10.65
N ASN A 74 9.19 -9.18 -11.43
CA ASN A 74 8.59 -8.87 -12.73
C ASN A 74 7.08 -8.58 -12.67
N THR A 75 6.60 -8.07 -11.54
CA THR A 75 5.22 -7.60 -11.42
C THR A 75 5.06 -6.26 -12.14
N PHE A 76 3.85 -5.99 -12.66
CA PHE A 76 3.47 -4.67 -13.17
C PHE A 76 3.03 -3.72 -12.04
N HIS A 77 3.39 -4.01 -10.78
CA HIS A 77 2.89 -3.24 -9.66
C HIS A 77 3.52 -1.84 -9.62
N PRO A 78 2.72 -0.76 -9.49
CA PRO A 78 3.21 0.61 -9.64
C PRO A 78 4.23 1.01 -8.57
N ALA A 79 4.25 0.36 -7.40
CA ALA A 79 5.21 0.67 -6.35
C ALA A 79 6.61 0.07 -6.58
N ASN A 80 6.70 -1.17 -7.06
CA ASN A 80 7.95 -1.92 -7.23
C ASN A 80 7.67 -3.18 -8.07
N ALA A 81 8.57 -3.54 -8.99
CA ALA A 81 8.46 -4.77 -9.77
C ALA A 81 8.69 -6.04 -8.94
N ARG A 82 9.38 -5.91 -7.79
CA ARG A 82 9.57 -6.98 -6.80
C ARG A 82 8.66 -6.75 -5.59
N LEU A 83 7.79 -7.71 -5.29
CA LEU A 83 6.87 -7.65 -4.15
C LEU A 83 7.13 -8.77 -3.15
N ASN A 84 7.24 -8.45 -1.87
CA ASN A 84 7.25 -9.45 -0.81
C ASN A 84 5.85 -10.01 -0.62
N LEU A 85 5.73 -11.33 -0.56
CA LEU A 85 4.50 -12.02 -0.22
C LEU A 85 4.21 -11.83 1.27
N ALA A 86 2.95 -11.59 1.61
CA ALA A 86 2.50 -11.45 2.98
C ALA A 86 1.08 -12.02 3.14
N THR A 87 0.69 -12.23 4.39
CA THR A 87 -0.69 -12.51 4.79
C THR A 87 -1.29 -11.25 5.40
N ALA A 88 -2.51 -10.89 5.00
CA ALA A 88 -3.23 -9.77 5.61
C ALA A 88 -3.81 -10.19 6.97
N ALA A 89 -3.12 -9.84 8.05
CA ALA A 89 -3.53 -10.17 9.42
C ALA A 89 -4.68 -9.28 9.91
N ARG A 90 -4.76 -8.05 9.42
CA ARG A 90 -5.81 -7.08 9.77
C ARG A 90 -6.08 -6.15 8.59
N ASN A 91 -7.35 -5.95 8.27
CA ASN A 91 -7.78 -5.03 7.24
C ASN A 91 -9.06 -4.30 7.67
N VAL A 92 -8.89 -3.08 8.19
CA VAL A 92 -9.99 -2.15 8.46
C VAL A 92 -9.89 -0.98 7.49
N MET A 93 -10.99 -0.69 6.82
CA MET A 93 -11.13 0.43 5.90
C MET A 93 -12.51 1.06 6.08
N LYS A 94 -12.54 2.33 6.46
CA LYS A 94 -13.74 3.17 6.57
C LYS A 94 -13.52 4.48 5.82
N VAL A 95 -13.54 4.41 4.50
CA VAL A 95 -13.29 5.56 3.61
C VAL A 95 -14.21 5.50 2.39
N PHE A 96 -14.51 6.66 1.80
CA PHE A 96 -15.26 6.77 0.55
C PHE A 96 -16.64 6.06 0.56
N GLY A 97 -17.29 6.01 1.72
CA GLY A 97 -18.58 5.31 1.89
C GLY A 97 -18.47 3.78 1.94
N ILE A 98 -17.24 3.24 1.93
CA ILE A 98 -16.94 1.82 2.11
C ILE A 98 -16.58 1.61 3.58
N GLU A 99 -17.20 0.62 4.21
CA GLU A 99 -16.83 0.10 5.52
C GLU A 99 -16.53 -1.40 5.38
N TRP A 100 -15.26 -1.75 5.52
CA TRP A 100 -14.74 -3.10 5.38
C TRP A 100 -13.90 -3.47 6.59
N HIS A 101 -14.18 -4.65 7.14
CA HIS A 101 -13.47 -5.19 8.29
C HIS A 101 -13.17 -6.67 8.04
N ASP A 102 -11.89 -7.02 8.01
CA ASP A 102 -11.43 -8.39 7.95
C ASP A 102 -10.25 -8.61 8.91
N TYR A 103 -10.36 -9.68 9.69
CA TYR A 103 -9.39 -10.10 10.71
C TYR A 103 -9.08 -11.60 10.58
N SER A 104 -9.50 -12.23 9.48
CA SER A 104 -9.43 -13.67 9.28
C SER A 104 -8.01 -14.19 9.11
N GLY A 105 -7.09 -13.36 8.63
CA GLY A 105 -5.77 -13.82 8.19
C GLY A 105 -5.82 -14.70 6.93
N SER A 106 -6.96 -14.79 6.22
CA SER A 106 -7.08 -15.66 5.04
C SER A 106 -6.85 -14.94 3.71
N ASN A 107 -6.74 -13.61 3.73
CA ASN A 107 -6.47 -12.81 2.55
C ASN A 107 -4.97 -12.64 2.30
N ASN A 108 -4.60 -12.56 1.03
CA ASN A 108 -3.23 -12.24 0.63
C ASN A 108 -2.90 -10.77 0.92
N GLY A 109 -1.63 -10.50 1.15
CA GLY A 109 -1.06 -9.17 1.21
C GLY A 109 0.29 -9.12 0.48
N HIS A 110 0.78 -7.92 0.27
CA HIS A 110 2.14 -7.71 -0.21
C HIS A 110 2.67 -6.36 0.26
N PHE A 111 3.99 -6.25 0.35
CA PHE A 111 4.65 -4.97 0.59
C PHE A 111 5.99 -4.91 -0.14
N ALA A 112 6.42 -3.70 -0.45
CA ALA A 112 7.73 -3.43 -1.01
C ALA A 112 8.11 -1.98 -0.73
N PRO A 113 9.41 -1.65 -0.62
CA PRO A 113 9.83 -0.26 -0.69
C PRO A 113 9.47 0.31 -2.07
N PHE A 114 9.08 1.57 -2.11
CA PHE A 114 8.87 2.28 -3.38
C PHE A 114 10.16 2.30 -4.20
N HIS A 115 10.07 1.90 -5.46
CA HIS A 115 11.16 1.94 -6.43
C HIS A 115 10.60 2.46 -7.76
N TRP A 116 10.36 3.77 -7.80
CA TRP A 116 9.98 4.48 -9.01
C TRP A 116 11.22 4.88 -9.78
N ARG A 117 11.27 4.53 -11.06
CA ARG A 117 12.23 5.08 -12.00
C ARG A 117 11.46 5.98 -12.96
N SER A 118 11.92 7.21 -13.10
CA SER A 118 11.48 8.17 -14.12
C SER A 118 11.81 7.68 -15.51
#